data_AF-A0A521I4R7-F1
#
_entry.id   AF-A0A521I4R7-F1
#
_cell.length_a   1.000
_cell.length_b   1.000
_cell.length_c   1.000
_cell.angle_alpha   90.00
_cell.angle_beta   90.00
_cell.angle_gamma   90.00
#
_symmetry.space_group_name_H-M   'P 1'
#
loop_
_entity.id
_entity.type
_entity.pdbx_description
1 polymer ?
#
loop_
_entity_poly.entity_id
_entity_poly.type
_entity_poly.pdbx_seq_one_letter_code
_entity_poly.pdbx_strand_id
1 'polypeptide(L)'
;MPKTKQELLGELSEKQLAELHAIDERLNAALLDRRAGRDVNTAAPARMEAQIGSITFRFETVRCGKENCSRCPHGPYWYAYWKENGRTRSRYIGRTLPTAARQSYEAKRAKRLTKDE
;
A
#
# COMPACT_ATOMS: atom_id res chain seq x y z
N MET A 1 -17.60 -2.01 -13.77
CA MET A 1 -16.43 -2.88 -13.52
C MET A 1 -15.77 -2.43 -12.22
N PRO A 2 -15.19 -3.32 -11.40
CA PRO A 2 -14.54 -2.90 -10.16
C PRO A 2 -13.31 -2.04 -10.49
N LYS A 3 -13.10 -0.94 -9.74
CA LYS A 3 -11.99 0.00 -9.92
C LYS A 3 -10.62 -0.69 -9.98
N THR A 4 -9.81 -0.33 -10.97
CA THR A 4 -8.42 -0.77 -11.15
C THR A 4 -7.50 -0.18 -10.07
N LYS A 5 -6.26 -0.68 -9.97
CA LYS A 5 -5.27 -0.08 -9.05
C LYS A 5 -4.97 1.38 -9.38
N GLN A 6 -4.99 1.76 -10.66
CA GLN A 6 -4.69 3.12 -11.10
C GLN A 6 -5.81 4.09 -10.74
N GLU A 7 -7.06 3.68 -10.92
CA GLU A 7 -8.23 4.48 -10.52
C GLU A 7 -8.26 4.71 -9.00
N LEU A 8 -8.03 3.66 -8.21
CA LEU A 8 -7.98 3.77 -6.74
C LEU A 8 -6.89 4.72 -6.25
N LEU A 9 -5.68 4.65 -6.84
CA LEU A 9 -4.59 5.57 -6.49
C LEU A 9 -4.82 6.99 -7.05
N GLY A 10 -5.53 7.11 -8.17
CA GLY A 10 -5.88 8.37 -8.81
C GLY A 10 -6.87 9.21 -8.01
N GLU A 11 -7.77 8.57 -7.25
CA GLU A 11 -8.74 9.20 -6.36
C GLU A 11 -8.12 9.89 -5.14
N LEU A 12 -6.88 9.53 -4.80
CA LEU A 12 -6.19 10.10 -3.66
C LEU A 12 -5.66 11.50 -3.99
N SER A 13 -5.88 12.43 -3.05
CA SER A 13 -5.20 13.72 -3.07
C SER A 13 -3.69 13.53 -2.91
N GLU A 14 -2.91 14.56 -3.25
CA GLU A 14 -1.46 14.50 -3.08
C GLU A 14 -1.05 14.28 -1.61
N LYS A 15 -1.72 14.94 -0.66
CA LYS A 15 -1.47 14.76 0.78
C LYS A 15 -1.72 13.31 1.21
N GLN A 16 -2.81 12.72 0.73
CA GLN A 16 -3.17 11.33 0.99
C GLN A 16 -2.18 10.34 0.37
N LEU A 17 -1.68 10.62 -0.83
CA LEU A 17 -0.62 9.82 -1.46
C LEU A 17 0.69 9.90 -0.66
N ALA A 18 1.06 11.09 -0.21
CA ALA A 18 2.27 11.29 0.60
C ALA A 18 2.17 10.56 1.95
N GLU A 19 1.02 10.61 2.61
CA GLU A 19 0.75 9.87 3.84
C GLU A 19 0.89 8.35 3.62
N LEU A 20 0.23 7.82 2.59
CA LEU A 20 0.29 6.40 2.25
C LEU A 20 1.73 5.95 1.92
N HIS A 21 2.50 6.79 1.24
CA HIS A 21 3.91 6.54 0.91
C HIS A 21 4.82 6.56 2.15
N ALA A 22 4.61 7.49 3.09
CA ALA A 22 5.36 7.52 4.36
C ALA A 22 5.11 6.26 5.22
N ILE A 23 3.88 5.70 5.16
CA ILE A 23 3.56 4.42 5.80
C ILE A 23 4.32 3.28 5.13
N ASP A 24 4.37 3.25 3.80
CA ASP A 24 5.11 2.25 3.02
C ASP A 24 6.60 2.24 3.35
N GLU A 25 7.25 3.41 3.37
CA GLU A 25 8.69 3.53 3.63
C GLU A 25 9.05 3.02 5.03
N ARG A 26 8.26 3.39 6.05
CA ARG A 26 8.43 2.90 7.42
C ARG A 26 8.28 1.38 7.53
N LEU A 27 7.28 0.79 6.87
CA LEU A 27 7.08 -0.66 6.87
C LEU A 27 8.21 -1.39 6.15
N ASN A 28 8.64 -0.88 4.99
CA ASN A 28 9.73 -1.48 4.23
C ASN A 28 11.07 -1.41 4.96
N ALA A 29 11.37 -0.29 5.63
CA ALA A 29 12.56 -0.17 6.47
C ALA A 29 12.58 -1.22 7.59
N ALA A 30 11.47 -1.36 8.32
CA ALA A 30 11.34 -2.35 9.38
C ALA A 30 11.50 -3.80 8.88
N LEU A 31 11.01 -4.11 7.67
CA LEU A 31 11.20 -5.41 7.04
C LEU A 31 12.65 -5.67 6.64
N LEU A 32 13.35 -4.66 6.12
CA LEU A 32 14.76 -4.76 5.75
C LEU A 32 15.65 -4.97 6.98
N ASP A 33 15.39 -4.28 8.08
CA ASP A 33 16.16 -4.44 9.31
C ASP A 33 15.96 -5.81 9.96
N ARG A 34 14.72 -6.32 9.95
CA ARG A 34 14.45 -7.69 10.37
C ARG A 34 15.19 -8.71 9.51
N ARG A 35 15.17 -8.55 8.17
CA ARG A 35 15.87 -9.46 7.25
C ARG A 35 17.38 -9.45 7.46
N ALA A 36 17.93 -8.30 7.84
CA ALA A 36 19.35 -8.15 8.15
C ALA A 36 19.71 -8.62 9.57
N GLY A 37 18.75 -9.09 10.37
CA GLY A 37 18.97 -9.50 11.75
C GLY A 37 19.35 -8.34 12.69
N ARG A 38 19.09 -7.10 12.28
CA ARG A 38 19.54 -5.88 12.99
C ARG A 38 18.61 -5.45 14.12
N ASP A 39 17.38 -5.97 14.17
CA ASP A 39 16.40 -5.56 15.18
C ASP A 39 15.48 -6.73 15.60
N VAL A 40 15.57 -7.10 16.88
CA VAL A 40 14.72 -8.11 17.55
C VAL A 40 13.49 -7.50 18.21
N ASN A 41 13.38 -6.18 18.30
CA ASN A 41 12.30 -5.46 19.00
C ASN A 41 11.33 -4.71 18.07
N THR A 42 11.69 -4.43 16.81
CA THR A 42 10.72 -3.85 15.84
C THR A 42 9.81 -4.93 15.29
N ALA A 43 8.68 -5.14 15.97
CA ALA A 43 7.56 -5.92 15.47
C ALA A 43 6.77 -5.08 14.43
N ALA A 44 7.26 -4.97 13.18
CA ALA A 44 6.37 -4.61 12.08
C ALA A 44 5.16 -5.55 12.15
N PRO A 45 3.94 -5.03 12.35
CA PRO A 45 2.80 -5.87 12.67
C PRO A 45 2.49 -6.74 11.45
N ALA A 46 2.11 -8.00 11.68
CA ALA A 46 1.70 -8.92 10.61
C ALA A 46 0.52 -8.38 9.77
N ARG A 47 -0.18 -7.38 10.32
CA ARG A 47 -1.26 -6.61 9.71
C ARG A 47 -1.17 -5.15 10.12
N MET A 48 -1.12 -4.24 9.14
CA MET A 48 -1.26 -2.80 9.34
C MET A 48 -2.48 -2.32 8.53
N GLU A 49 -3.20 -1.33 9.05
CA GLU A 49 -4.34 -0.72 8.34
C GLU A 49 -4.24 0.81 8.40
N ALA A 50 -4.59 1.46 7.30
CA ALA A 50 -4.63 2.91 7.17
C ALA A 50 -5.85 3.33 6.33
N GLN A 51 -6.72 4.17 6.91
CA GLN A 51 -7.84 4.76 6.17
C GLN A 51 -7.37 6.04 5.48
N ILE A 52 -7.34 6.04 4.15
CA ILE A 52 -6.90 7.17 3.34
C ILE A 52 -8.07 7.61 2.45
N GLY A 53 -8.77 8.66 2.86
CA GLY A 53 -10.01 9.07 2.21
C GLY A 53 -11.13 8.04 2.43
N SER A 54 -11.79 7.60 1.37
CA SER A 54 -12.82 6.55 1.41
C SER A 54 -12.26 5.13 1.23
N ILE A 55 -10.95 4.99 1.08
CA ILE A 55 -10.27 3.73 0.80
C ILE A 55 -9.48 3.30 2.04
N THR A 56 -9.70 2.06 2.49
CA THR A 56 -8.88 1.42 3.52
C THR A 56 -7.74 0.68 2.87
N PHE A 57 -6.50 1.06 3.14
CA PHE A 57 -5.31 0.32 2.73
C PHE A 57 -4.87 -0.60 3.86
N ARG A 58 -4.65 -1.88 3.54
CA ARG A 58 -4.19 -2.88 4.50
C ARG A 58 -2.92 -3.55 4.01
N PHE A 59 -1.91 -3.61 4.86
CA PHE A 59 -0.69 -4.37 4.65
C PHE A 59 -0.80 -5.68 5.41
N GLU A 60 -1.01 -6.79 4.73
CA GLU A 60 -1.29 -8.09 5.37
C GLU A 60 -0.65 -9.27 4.64
N THR A 61 -0.49 -10.36 5.38
CA THR A 61 -0.12 -11.66 4.79
C THR A 61 -1.36 -12.47 4.44
N VAL A 62 -1.26 -13.32 3.41
CA VAL A 62 -2.40 -14.13 2.91
C VAL A 62 -2.03 -15.61 2.81
N ARG A 63 -2.98 -16.49 3.12
CA ARG A 63 -2.86 -17.92 2.81
C ARG A 63 -3.43 -18.18 1.42
N CYS A 64 -2.69 -18.89 0.56
CA CYS A 64 -3.13 -19.12 -0.82
C CYS A 64 -4.15 -20.25 -0.99
N GLY A 65 -4.40 -21.06 0.05
CA GLY A 65 -5.36 -22.16 0.02
C GLY A 65 -4.91 -23.42 -0.73
N LYS A 66 -3.68 -23.46 -1.26
CA LYS A 66 -3.13 -24.67 -1.88
C LYS A 66 -2.75 -25.70 -0.80
N GLU A 67 -3.23 -26.93 -0.92
CA GLU A 67 -3.03 -28.01 0.06
C GLU A 67 -1.55 -28.25 0.39
N ASN A 68 -0.66 -28.15 -0.60
CA ASN A 68 0.78 -28.42 -0.46
C ASN A 68 1.65 -27.16 -0.37
N CYS A 69 1.10 -26.02 0.09
CA CYS A 69 1.90 -24.79 0.21
C CYS A 69 2.70 -24.73 1.52
N SER A 70 4.00 -25.05 1.45
CA SER A 70 4.92 -24.93 2.59
C SER A 70 5.42 -23.50 2.87
N ARG A 71 5.11 -22.53 2.00
CA ARG A 71 5.61 -21.14 2.07
C ARG A 71 4.54 -20.13 2.52
N CYS A 72 3.41 -20.62 3.01
CA CYS A 72 2.39 -19.78 3.60
C CYS A 72 2.76 -19.40 5.05
N PRO A 73 2.31 -18.23 5.54
CA PRO A 73 1.54 -17.21 4.82
C PRO A 73 2.42 -16.37 3.87
N HIS A 74 1.86 -15.94 2.74
CA HIS A 74 2.54 -15.12 1.74
C HIS A 74 2.44 -13.63 2.07
N GLY A 75 3.38 -12.85 1.55
CA GLY A 75 3.40 -11.40 1.72
C GLY A 75 4.50 -10.94 2.68
N PRO A 76 4.25 -9.89 3.47
CA PRO A 76 3.05 -9.03 3.45
C PRO A 76 2.83 -8.29 2.12
N TYR A 77 1.59 -7.91 1.84
CA TYR A 77 1.15 -7.19 0.65
C TYR A 77 0.13 -6.09 0.98
N TRP A 78 0.09 -5.06 0.15
CA TRP A 78 -0.95 -4.04 0.16
C TRP A 78 -2.22 -4.51 -0.57
N TYR A 79 -3.35 -4.32 0.11
CA TYR A 79 -4.70 -4.41 -0.43
C TYR A 79 -5.43 -3.08 -0.19
N ALA A 80 -6.27 -2.69 -1.14
CA ALA A 80 -7.20 -1.58 -0.99
C ALA A 80 -8.62 -2.13 -0.83
N TYR A 81 -9.37 -1.58 0.11
CA TYR A 81 -10.77 -1.89 0.36
C TYR A 81 -11.62 -0.64 0.25
N TRP A 82 -12.76 -0.73 -0.43
CA TRP A 82 -13.68 0.40 -0.58
C TRP A 82 -15.13 -0.09 -0.66
N LYS A 83 -16.08 0.83 -0.50
CA LYS A 83 -17.51 0.59 -0.72
C LYS A 83 -17.89 0.98 -2.14
N GLU A 84 -18.59 0.09 -2.83
CA GLU A 84 -19.13 0.31 -4.18
C GLU A 84 -20.48 -0.39 -4.28
N ASN A 85 -21.54 0.37 -4.60
CA ASN A 85 -22.92 -0.13 -4.68
C ASN A 85 -23.36 -0.92 -3.43
N GLY A 86 -23.07 -0.38 -2.24
CA GLY A 86 -23.37 -0.99 -0.94
C GLY A 86 -22.49 -2.20 -0.56
N ARG A 87 -21.62 -2.68 -1.44
CA ARG A 87 -20.77 -3.85 -1.21
C ARG A 87 -19.33 -3.45 -0.94
N THR A 88 -18.66 -4.18 -0.04
CA THR A 88 -17.20 -4.04 0.14
C THR A 88 -16.49 -4.70 -1.05
N ARG A 89 -15.59 -3.96 -1.68
CA ARG A 89 -14.69 -4.45 -2.72
C ARG A 89 -13.26 -4.45 -2.20
N SER A 90 -12.43 -5.29 -2.81
CA SER A 90 -11.00 -5.34 -2.52
C SER A 90 -10.19 -5.38 -3.81
N ARG A 91 -8.96 -4.86 -3.76
CA ARG A 91 -8.00 -4.89 -4.86
C ARG A 91 -6.60 -5.12 -4.32
N TYR A 92 -5.91 -6.12 -4.88
CA TYR A 92 -4.48 -6.31 -4.66
C TYR A 92 -3.69 -5.16 -5.28
N ILE A 93 -2.83 -4.52 -4.49
CA ILE A 93 -2.02 -3.37 -4.92
C ILE A 93 -0.58 -3.80 -5.24
N GLY A 94 0.04 -4.60 -4.37
CA GLY A 94 1.43 -5.06 -4.55
C GLY A 94 2.15 -5.34 -3.24
N ARG A 95 3.44 -5.73 -3.33
CA ARG A 95 4.31 -5.89 -2.14
C ARG A 95 4.86 -4.56 -1.63
N THR A 96 5.13 -3.64 -2.53
CA THR A 96 5.38 -2.23 -2.26
C THR A 96 4.26 -1.43 -2.92
N LEU A 97 3.89 -0.30 -2.35
CA LEU A 97 3.04 0.63 -3.09
C LEU A 97 3.77 1.01 -4.38
N PRO A 98 3.12 0.84 -5.56
CA PRO A 98 3.84 0.92 -6.81
C PRO A 98 4.47 2.30 -6.98
N THR A 99 5.59 2.33 -7.69
CA THR A 99 6.24 3.55 -8.20
C THR A 99 5.24 4.46 -8.89
N ALA A 100 4.08 3.98 -9.37
CA ALA A 100 2.98 4.80 -9.90
C ALA A 100 2.36 5.77 -8.87
N ALA A 101 2.26 5.42 -7.58
CA ALA A 101 1.83 6.36 -6.54
C ALA A 101 2.91 7.43 -6.31
N ARG A 102 4.17 7.01 -6.28
CA ARG A 102 5.36 7.88 -6.20
C ARG A 102 5.47 8.81 -7.41
N GLN A 103 5.33 8.29 -8.62
CA GLN A 103 5.36 8.99 -9.91
C GLN A 103 4.15 9.91 -10.07
N SER A 104 2.96 9.50 -9.62
CA SER A 104 1.78 10.38 -9.65
C SER A 104 1.92 11.53 -8.65
N TYR A 105 2.51 11.27 -7.47
CA TYR A 105 2.90 12.30 -6.50
C TYR A 105 3.97 13.23 -7.09
N GLU A 106 5.09 12.68 -7.57
CA GLU A 106 6.20 13.41 -8.18
C GLU A 106 5.75 14.23 -9.39
N ALA A 107 4.89 13.70 -10.26
CA ALA A 107 4.34 14.41 -11.41
C ALA A 107 3.35 15.51 -11.00
N LYS A 108 2.48 15.26 -10.00
CA LYS A 108 1.57 16.29 -9.45
C LYS A 108 2.34 17.42 -8.74
N ARG A 109 3.45 17.09 -8.07
CA ARG A 109 4.37 18.01 -7.39
C ARG A 109 5.19 18.82 -8.38
N ALA A 110 5.82 18.18 -9.35
CA ALA A 110 6.61 18.82 -10.41
C ALA A 110 5.76 19.82 -11.21
N LYS A 111 4.52 19.46 -11.57
CA LYS A 111 3.60 20.36 -12.28
C LYS A 111 3.24 21.64 -11.52
N ARG A 112 3.35 21.67 -10.19
CA ARG A 112 3.13 22.89 -9.40
C ARG A 112 4.37 23.76 -9.36
N LEU A 113 5.53 23.14 -9.12
CA LEU A 113 6.82 23.82 -9.13
C LEU A 113 7.09 24.56 -10.45
N THR A 114 6.61 24.04 -11.58
CA THR A 114 6.75 24.67 -12.91
C THR A 114 5.61 25.64 -13.27
N LYS A 115 4.62 25.84 -12.39
CA LYS A 115 3.48 26.75 -12.61
C LYS A 115 3.60 28.04 -11.79
N ASP A 116 4.49 28.06 -10.81
CA ASP A 116 4.82 29.22 -9.97
C ASP A 116 6.08 29.96 -10.48
N GLU A 117 6.58 29.62 -11.68
CA GLU A 117 7.61 30.35 -12.46
C GLU A 117 6.98 31.11 -13.65
#